data_AF-H2XMU8-F1
#
_entry.id   AF-H2XMU8-F1
#
_cell.length_a   1.000
_cell.length_b   1.000
_cell.length_c   1.000
_cell.angle_alpha   90.00
_cell.angle_beta   90.00
_cell.angle_gamma   90.00
#
_symmetry.space_group_name_H-M   'P 1'
#
loop_
_entity.id
_entity.type
_entity.pdbx_description
1 polymer ?
#
loop_
_entity_poly.entity_id
_entity_poly.type
_entity_poly.pdbx_seq_one_letter_code
_entity_poly.pdbx_strand_id
1 'polypeptide(L)'
;MEIEAMIPLLFGYLLALTATEVVSSSLTVPTSDNVTHSESFCSESKTSKISFDISFDAAAYLPQNLSVMVISSNPYIPHEFRAYVAEISHNKATITIQRTDKSNIGWEPMSLTMVWTRYNDTTTNNCNDVYKLGYRKSGVYSVRVDQDDGTSVYVNVYCDMQDEGGWTVFQRKSGEAVGFNRSWTDYKVGFGSFDHNFWLGLDLLHKMTKSGVYILRIDVHGCDKMEFAIFKNFRMEGPRTNYVFKSDSACRHGVFYNLCDCAVNAPFSTYDKNTYRGSVAVKAGWWSKCGLDTINLNADLYCSVTISRFTPGQTNYMLKNTQSANSKPVIYTEMKFLST
;
A
#
# COMPACT_ATOMS: atom_id res chain seq x y z
N MET A 1 -10.38 20.36 -51.38
CA MET A 1 -10.24 21.22 -50.19
C MET A 1 -10.80 20.42 -49.01
N GLU A 2 -10.10 19.44 -48.41
CA GLU A 2 -8.69 19.42 -47.94
C GLU A 2 -8.34 20.73 -47.23
N ILE A 3 -8.01 20.75 -45.93
CA ILE A 3 -6.80 20.22 -45.27
C ILE A 3 -7.17 19.99 -43.77
N GLU A 4 -7.10 18.75 -43.26
CA GLU A 4 -6.08 18.21 -42.34
C GLU A 4 -5.65 19.05 -41.11
N ALA A 5 -5.79 18.44 -39.93
CA ALA A 5 -4.79 18.52 -38.87
C ALA A 5 -4.67 17.16 -38.14
N MET A 6 -3.53 16.52 -38.39
CA MET A 6 -2.96 15.25 -37.91
C MET A 6 -2.53 15.30 -36.41
N ILE A 7 -2.87 14.30 -35.56
CA ILE A 7 -1.99 13.22 -34.98
C ILE A 7 -1.14 13.64 -33.74
N PRO A 8 -0.79 12.78 -32.72
CA PRO A 8 -1.41 11.52 -32.24
C PRO A 8 -1.15 11.07 -30.74
N LEU A 9 -1.61 9.85 -30.41
CA LEU A 9 -1.00 8.80 -29.54
C LEU A 9 -1.18 8.79 -28.00
N LEU A 10 -1.39 7.56 -27.50
CA LEU A 10 -1.30 7.03 -26.12
C LEU A 10 -2.52 7.18 -25.20
N PHE A 11 -3.61 6.48 -25.52
CA PHE A 11 -4.47 5.94 -24.46
C PHE A 11 -4.65 4.44 -24.69
N GLY A 12 -4.20 3.65 -23.72
CA GLY A 12 -4.39 2.20 -23.69
C GLY A 12 -5.87 1.86 -23.80
N TYR A 13 -6.15 0.72 -24.44
CA TYR A 13 -7.48 0.19 -24.67
C TYR A 13 -8.31 0.17 -23.38
N LEU A 14 -9.26 1.10 -23.26
CA LEU A 14 -10.29 1.06 -22.23
C LEU A 14 -11.42 0.15 -22.75
N LEU A 15 -11.44 -1.11 -22.31
CA LEU A 15 -12.53 -2.04 -22.64
C LEU A 15 -13.76 -1.71 -21.77
N ALA A 16 -14.71 -0.96 -22.34
CA ALA A 16 -16.05 -0.81 -21.78
C ALA A 16 -16.95 -1.94 -22.32
N LEU A 17 -17.39 -2.87 -21.46
CA LEU A 17 -18.23 -4.00 -21.87
C LEU A 17 -19.37 -4.29 -20.89
N THR A 18 -20.56 -4.50 -21.46
CA THR A 18 -21.83 -4.78 -20.78
C THR A 18 -21.93 -6.23 -20.31
N ALA A 19 -22.47 -6.44 -19.12
CA ALA A 19 -22.33 -7.67 -18.35
C ALA A 19 -23.45 -8.70 -18.57
N THR A 20 -23.08 -9.86 -19.07
CA THR A 20 -23.70 -11.16 -18.73
C THR A 20 -22.72 -12.33 -18.70
N GLU A 21 -21.45 -12.17 -19.06
CA GLU A 21 -20.61 -13.31 -19.41
C GLU A 21 -19.26 -13.24 -18.69
N VAL A 22 -18.71 -14.43 -18.40
CA VAL A 22 -17.30 -14.63 -18.07
C VAL A 22 -16.47 -13.74 -18.99
N VAL A 23 -15.73 -12.78 -18.41
CA VAL A 23 -14.90 -11.87 -19.20
C VAL A 23 -13.68 -12.67 -19.63
N SER A 24 -13.73 -13.24 -20.84
CA SER A 24 -12.57 -13.91 -21.45
C SER A 24 -11.61 -12.86 -22.04
N SER A 25 -11.01 -12.03 -21.18
CA SER A 25 -9.87 -11.22 -21.58
C SER A 25 -8.62 -12.09 -21.51
N SER A 26 -8.16 -12.61 -22.65
CA SER A 26 -6.90 -13.38 -22.71
C SER A 26 -5.72 -12.43 -22.53
N LEU A 27 -5.27 -12.27 -21.28
CA LEU A 27 -4.04 -11.54 -21.00
C LEU A 27 -2.85 -12.43 -21.36
N THR A 28 -2.01 -11.99 -22.31
CA THR A 28 -0.75 -12.68 -22.63
C THR A 28 0.37 -12.01 -21.86
N VAL A 29 1.00 -12.75 -20.97
CA VAL A 29 1.93 -12.21 -19.98
C VAL A 29 3.38 -12.62 -20.30
N PRO A 30 4.35 -11.69 -20.32
CA PRO A 30 5.74 -11.99 -20.68
C PRO A 30 6.46 -12.92 -19.68
N THR A 31 7.38 -13.74 -20.19
CA THR A 31 8.03 -14.87 -19.51
C THR A 31 9.25 -14.53 -18.63
N SER A 32 9.25 -13.39 -17.92
CA SER A 32 10.37 -13.05 -17.02
C SER A 32 10.10 -13.40 -15.54
N ASP A 33 11.16 -13.59 -14.77
CA ASP A 33 11.09 -13.84 -13.32
C ASP A 33 10.39 -12.69 -12.57
N ASN A 34 9.40 -13.03 -11.74
CA ASN A 34 8.62 -12.13 -10.89
C ASN A 34 8.03 -10.92 -11.63
N VAL A 35 7.00 -11.14 -12.44
CA VAL A 35 6.26 -10.05 -13.07
C VAL A 35 5.08 -9.68 -12.17
N THR A 36 5.01 -8.39 -11.85
CA THR A 36 3.79 -7.73 -11.39
C THR A 36 3.05 -7.28 -12.64
N HIS A 37 1.81 -7.75 -12.84
CA HIS A 37 0.95 -7.24 -13.90
C HIS A 37 -0.17 -6.43 -13.26
N SER A 38 -0.21 -5.13 -13.55
CA SER A 38 -1.27 -4.23 -13.10
C SER A 38 -2.17 -3.88 -14.27
N GLU A 39 -3.47 -4.13 -14.12
CA GLU A 39 -4.48 -3.75 -15.12
C GLU A 39 -5.64 -3.01 -14.47
N SER A 40 -6.14 -1.98 -15.16
CA SER A 40 -7.34 -1.27 -14.71
C SER A 40 -8.58 -1.96 -15.27
N PHE A 41 -9.51 -2.33 -14.40
CA PHE A 41 -10.77 -2.98 -14.74
C PHE A 41 -11.95 -2.12 -14.28
N CYS A 42 -12.98 -1.98 -15.12
CA CYS A 42 -14.25 -1.32 -14.79
C CYS A 42 -15.41 -2.20 -15.27
N SER A 43 -16.54 -2.24 -14.56
CA SER A 43 -17.72 -2.97 -15.06
C SER A 43 -19.04 -2.33 -14.62
N GLU A 44 -19.94 -2.07 -15.57
CA GLU A 44 -21.29 -1.61 -15.25
C GLU A 44 -22.17 -2.69 -14.59
N SER A 45 -21.65 -3.91 -14.43
CA SER A 45 -22.36 -5.02 -13.81
C SER A 45 -22.84 -4.70 -12.40
N LYS A 46 -24.04 -5.16 -12.04
CA LYS A 46 -24.53 -5.15 -10.65
C LYS A 46 -24.31 -6.50 -9.95
N THR A 47 -23.64 -7.45 -10.60
CA THR A 47 -23.35 -8.76 -10.01
C THR A 47 -22.38 -8.61 -8.84
N SER A 48 -22.55 -9.45 -7.81
CA SER A 48 -21.64 -9.48 -6.66
C SER A 48 -20.33 -10.20 -6.95
N LYS A 49 -20.18 -10.81 -8.14
CA LYS A 49 -18.98 -11.53 -8.58
C LYS A 49 -18.65 -11.21 -10.03
N ILE A 50 -17.36 -11.11 -10.32
CA ILE A 50 -16.77 -11.04 -11.66
C ILE A 50 -15.63 -12.05 -11.71
N SER A 51 -15.54 -12.78 -12.82
CA SER A 51 -14.43 -13.70 -13.09
C SER A 51 -13.81 -13.42 -14.45
N PHE A 52 -12.50 -13.60 -14.55
CA PHE A 52 -11.74 -13.52 -15.80
C PHE A 52 -10.65 -14.58 -15.83
N ASP A 53 -10.35 -15.04 -17.04
CA ASP A 53 -9.37 -16.09 -17.30
C ASP A 53 -8.06 -15.48 -17.81
N ILE A 54 -6.95 -15.84 -17.17
CA ILE A 54 -5.61 -15.47 -17.57
C ILE A 54 -4.99 -16.67 -18.28
N SER A 55 -4.31 -16.45 -19.40
CA SER A 55 -3.59 -17.50 -20.13
C SER A 55 -2.08 -17.25 -20.05
N PHE A 56 -1.32 -18.28 -19.69
CA PHE A 56 0.14 -18.23 -19.62
C PHE A 56 0.74 -18.87 -20.89
N ASP A 57 1.77 -18.25 -21.46
CA ASP A 57 2.44 -18.80 -22.64
C ASP A 57 3.16 -20.11 -22.28
N ALA A 58 2.97 -21.14 -23.10
CA ALA A 58 3.15 -22.54 -22.69
C ALA A 58 4.60 -23.03 -22.84
N ALA A 59 5.19 -23.51 -21.73
CA ALA A 59 6.05 -24.71 -21.67
C ALA A 59 6.53 -25.06 -20.25
N ALA A 60 6.61 -24.11 -19.29
CA ALA A 60 7.20 -24.39 -17.96
C ALA A 60 6.71 -23.47 -16.82
N TYR A 61 5.64 -22.70 -17.01
CA TYR A 61 5.42 -21.44 -16.29
C TYR A 61 4.06 -21.33 -15.61
N LEU A 62 3.60 -22.40 -14.99
CA LEU A 62 2.42 -22.32 -14.12
C LEU A 62 2.84 -21.71 -12.78
N PRO A 63 2.31 -20.54 -12.38
CA PRO A 63 2.57 -20.07 -11.03
C PRO A 63 1.86 -20.97 -10.01
N GLN A 64 2.63 -21.73 -9.22
CA GLN A 64 2.05 -22.49 -8.11
C GLN A 64 1.42 -21.58 -7.05
N ASN A 65 2.00 -20.38 -6.85
CA ASN A 65 1.48 -19.35 -5.95
C ASN A 65 1.12 -18.11 -6.77
N LEU A 66 -0.09 -18.11 -7.32
CA LEU A 66 -0.72 -16.93 -7.92
C LEU A 66 -1.47 -16.18 -6.82
N SER A 67 -1.11 -14.92 -6.59
CA SER A 67 -1.78 -14.04 -5.63
C SER A 67 -2.31 -12.81 -6.34
N VAL A 68 -3.58 -12.54 -6.10
CA VAL A 68 -4.28 -11.41 -6.70
C VAL A 68 -4.63 -10.40 -5.64
N MET A 69 -4.35 -9.14 -5.95
CA MET A 69 -4.78 -8.01 -5.15
C MET A 69 -5.68 -7.14 -6.03
N VAL A 70 -6.88 -6.84 -5.53
CA VAL A 70 -7.78 -5.86 -6.14
C VAL A 70 -7.80 -4.67 -5.22
N ILE A 71 -7.59 -3.50 -5.80
CA ILE A 71 -7.63 -2.28 -5.03
C ILE A 71 -8.56 -1.28 -5.70
N SER A 72 -9.53 -0.78 -4.93
CA SER A 72 -10.41 0.29 -5.39
C SER A 72 -9.61 1.56 -5.61
N SER A 73 -9.67 2.11 -6.82
CA SER A 73 -9.14 3.43 -7.11
C SER A 73 -10.03 4.57 -6.60
N ASN A 74 -11.31 4.32 -6.23
CA ASN A 74 -12.21 5.39 -5.77
C ASN A 74 -11.93 5.77 -4.31
N PRO A 75 -11.56 7.03 -3.99
CA PRO A 75 -11.33 7.53 -2.64
C PRO A 75 -12.56 7.85 -1.80
N TYR A 76 -13.77 7.84 -2.38
CA TYR A 76 -15.00 8.30 -1.71
C TYR A 76 -15.94 7.17 -1.27
N ILE A 77 -15.97 6.06 -2.02
CA ILE A 77 -16.80 4.88 -1.69
C ILE A 77 -15.97 3.62 -1.91
N PRO A 78 -15.25 3.17 -0.87
CA PRO A 78 -14.49 1.94 -0.93
C PRO A 78 -15.45 0.75 -0.85
N HIS A 79 -15.75 0.16 -1.99
CA HIS A 79 -16.36 -1.15 -2.01
C HIS A 79 -15.40 -2.17 -1.37
N GLU A 80 -15.92 -3.00 -0.47
CA GLU A 80 -15.12 -4.11 0.06
C GLU A 80 -15.11 -5.25 -0.97
N PHE A 81 -13.91 -5.69 -1.33
CA PHE A 81 -13.70 -6.78 -2.28
C PHE A 81 -12.85 -7.88 -1.68
N ARG A 82 -13.15 -9.10 -2.10
CA ARG A 82 -12.28 -10.25 -1.96
C ARG A 82 -11.89 -10.72 -3.35
N ALA A 83 -10.63 -10.56 -3.69
CA ALA A 83 -10.04 -11.20 -4.86
C ALA A 83 -9.43 -12.54 -4.45
N TYR A 84 -9.62 -13.57 -5.28
CA TYR A 84 -9.01 -14.87 -5.08
C TYR A 84 -8.84 -15.59 -6.40
N VAL A 85 -7.88 -16.50 -6.44
CA VAL A 85 -7.75 -17.46 -7.53
C VAL A 85 -8.83 -18.52 -7.32
N ALA A 86 -9.77 -18.61 -8.26
CA ALA A 86 -10.86 -19.58 -8.21
C ALA A 86 -10.39 -20.94 -8.69
N GLU A 87 -9.68 -20.98 -9.81
CA GLU A 87 -9.16 -22.21 -10.41
C GLU A 87 -7.78 -21.98 -11.05
N ILE A 88 -6.95 -23.01 -11.04
CA ILE A 88 -5.66 -23.05 -11.73
C ILE A 88 -5.62 -24.34 -12.56
N SER A 89 -5.28 -24.21 -13.84
CA SER A 89 -5.09 -25.31 -14.80
C SER A 89 -3.78 -25.12 -15.58
N HIS A 90 -3.38 -26.13 -16.36
CA HIS A 90 -2.04 -26.25 -16.97
C HIS A 90 -1.42 -24.96 -17.57
N ASN A 91 -2.23 -24.09 -18.17
CA ASN A 91 -1.80 -22.82 -18.74
C ASN A 91 -2.82 -21.69 -18.52
N LYS A 92 -3.76 -21.86 -17.58
CA LYS A 92 -4.78 -20.86 -17.30
C LYS A 92 -5.06 -20.74 -15.81
N ALA A 93 -5.35 -19.53 -15.35
CA ALA A 93 -5.91 -19.30 -14.03
C ALA A 93 -7.17 -18.45 -14.14
N THR A 94 -8.20 -18.85 -13.39
CA THR A 94 -9.43 -18.08 -13.26
C THR A 94 -9.35 -17.30 -11.97
N ILE A 95 -9.46 -15.98 -12.08
CA ILE A 95 -9.51 -15.08 -10.93
C ILE A 95 -10.94 -14.63 -10.74
N THR A 96 -11.39 -14.63 -9.49
CA THR A 96 -12.69 -14.11 -9.11
C THR A 96 -12.52 -12.94 -8.16
N ILE A 97 -13.20 -11.85 -8.48
CA ILE A 97 -13.40 -10.72 -7.60
C ILE A 97 -14.84 -10.80 -7.09
N GLN A 98 -15.00 -10.88 -5.79
CA GLN A 98 -16.29 -10.89 -5.12
C GLN A 98 -16.45 -9.65 -4.26
N ARG A 99 -17.55 -8.94 -4.44
CA ARG A 99 -17.98 -7.89 -3.49
C ARG A 99 -18.42 -8.53 -2.19
N THR A 100 -17.92 -7.98 -1.09
CA THR A 100 -18.33 -8.34 0.26
C THR A 100 -19.25 -7.29 0.88
N ASP A 101 -19.41 -6.14 0.23
CA ASP A 101 -20.37 -5.11 0.62
C ASP A 101 -21.81 -5.41 0.15
N LYS A 102 -22.80 -4.79 0.81
CA LYS A 102 -24.24 -4.90 0.45
C LYS A 102 -24.68 -3.82 -0.55
N SER A 103 -23.76 -3.24 -1.32
CA SER A 103 -24.08 -2.11 -2.20
C SER A 103 -24.68 -2.58 -3.54
N ASN A 104 -25.49 -1.73 -4.16
CA ASN A 104 -26.27 -2.04 -5.37
C ASN A 104 -25.78 -1.26 -6.61
N ILE A 105 -24.65 -0.54 -6.45
CA ILE A 105 -24.02 0.32 -7.46
C ILE A 105 -23.14 -0.55 -8.39
N GLY A 106 -22.90 -0.16 -9.64
CA GLY A 106 -21.99 -0.89 -10.55
C GLY A 106 -20.53 -0.91 -10.09
N TRP A 107 -19.66 -1.69 -10.75
CA TRP A 107 -18.22 -1.73 -10.45
C TRP A 107 -17.51 -0.51 -11.04
N GLU A 108 -16.98 0.33 -10.17
CA GLU A 108 -16.14 1.47 -10.54
C GLU A 108 -14.75 1.03 -11.06
N PRO A 109 -13.94 1.95 -11.63
CA PRO A 109 -12.57 1.62 -11.97
C PRO A 109 -11.78 1.09 -10.77
N MET A 110 -11.15 -0.08 -10.96
CA MET A 110 -10.29 -0.76 -9.99
C MET A 110 -8.95 -1.07 -10.63
N SER A 111 -7.87 -0.98 -9.85
CA SER A 111 -6.58 -1.50 -10.27
C SER A 111 -6.42 -2.90 -9.72
N LEU A 112 -6.30 -3.85 -10.64
CA LEU A 112 -6.06 -5.25 -10.36
C LEU A 112 -4.57 -5.52 -10.54
N THR A 113 -3.89 -5.85 -9.46
CA THR A 113 -2.49 -6.25 -9.49
C THR A 113 -2.39 -7.75 -9.27
N MET A 114 -1.91 -8.44 -10.29
CA MET A 114 -1.61 -9.87 -10.27
C MET A 114 -0.11 -10.05 -10.04
N VAL A 115 0.24 -10.91 -9.10
CA VAL A 115 1.62 -11.27 -8.83
C VAL A 115 1.71 -12.77 -8.77
N TRP A 116 2.74 -13.31 -9.38
CA TRP A 116 3.03 -14.72 -9.28
C TRP A 116 4.50 -14.99 -9.06
N THR A 117 4.77 -16.13 -8.43
CA THR A 117 6.13 -16.60 -8.16
C THR A 117 6.38 -17.93 -8.88
N ARG A 118 7.64 -18.11 -9.31
CA ARG A 118 8.09 -19.20 -10.19
C ARG A 118 8.30 -20.54 -9.46
N TYR A 119 8.39 -20.57 -8.13
CA TYR A 119 8.73 -21.80 -7.43
C TYR A 119 8.39 -21.79 -5.93
N ASN A 120 8.37 -23.00 -5.37
CA ASN A 120 7.98 -23.42 -4.03
C ASN A 120 8.88 -22.86 -2.91
N ASP A 121 8.96 -21.53 -2.77
CA ASP A 121 9.61 -20.95 -1.59
C ASP A 121 8.60 -20.83 -0.45
N THR A 122 8.31 -21.97 0.17
CA THR A 122 7.43 -22.07 1.32
C THR A 122 8.01 -21.40 2.58
N THR A 123 9.17 -20.76 2.48
CA THR A 123 9.92 -20.24 3.63
C THR A 123 10.01 -18.72 3.69
N THR A 124 9.60 -17.99 2.65
CA THR A 124 9.66 -16.52 2.68
C THR A 124 8.46 -15.91 3.40
N ASN A 125 8.63 -15.54 4.66
CA ASN A 125 7.56 -14.92 5.45
C ASN A 125 7.56 -13.39 5.35
N ASN A 126 8.62 -12.80 4.82
CA ASN A 126 8.80 -11.36 4.66
C ASN A 126 9.86 -11.04 3.59
N CYS A 127 10.01 -9.76 3.25
CA CYS A 127 10.97 -9.31 2.25
C CYS A 127 12.44 -9.57 2.63
N ASN A 128 12.78 -9.71 3.90
CA ASN A 128 14.15 -10.04 4.32
C ASN A 128 14.48 -11.49 3.97
N ASP A 129 13.54 -12.42 4.13
CA ASP A 129 13.72 -13.80 3.69
C ASP A 129 13.92 -13.87 2.17
N VAL A 130 13.10 -13.12 1.42
CA VAL A 130 13.26 -12.95 -0.05
C VAL A 130 14.65 -12.40 -0.37
N TYR A 131 15.13 -11.39 0.35
CA TYR A 131 16.47 -10.86 0.14
C TYR A 131 17.58 -11.88 0.47
N LYS A 132 17.45 -12.66 1.54
CA LYS A 132 18.44 -13.69 1.92
C LYS A 132 18.60 -14.78 0.86
N LEU A 133 17.56 -15.03 0.06
CA LEU A 133 17.60 -15.98 -1.06
C LEU A 133 18.32 -15.47 -2.31
N GLY A 134 18.80 -14.21 -2.31
CA GLY A 134 19.57 -13.65 -3.40
C GLY A 134 18.77 -12.74 -4.35
N TYR A 135 17.47 -12.54 -4.12
CA TYR A 135 16.70 -11.57 -4.88
C TYR A 135 17.12 -10.14 -4.50
N ARG A 136 17.46 -9.31 -5.50
CA ARG A 136 18.03 -7.96 -5.30
C ARG A 136 17.25 -6.83 -5.98
N LYS A 137 16.24 -7.16 -6.77
CA LYS A 137 15.43 -6.16 -7.47
C LYS A 137 14.26 -5.73 -6.59
N SER A 138 14.10 -4.43 -6.32
CA SER A 138 12.90 -3.94 -5.65
C SER A 138 11.67 -4.18 -6.52
N GLY A 139 10.54 -4.52 -5.90
CA GLY A 139 9.32 -4.87 -6.60
C GLY A 139 8.33 -5.59 -5.71
N VAL A 140 7.23 -6.06 -6.29
CA VAL A 140 6.21 -6.81 -5.55
C VAL A 140 6.59 -8.30 -5.51
N TYR A 141 6.53 -8.87 -4.31
CA TYR A 141 6.79 -10.28 -4.06
C TYR A 141 5.63 -10.90 -3.28
N SER A 142 5.44 -12.20 -3.45
CA SER A 142 4.48 -12.98 -2.69
C SER A 142 5.17 -13.58 -1.45
N VAL A 143 4.64 -13.33 -0.26
CA VAL A 143 5.18 -13.84 1.01
C VAL A 143 4.12 -14.61 1.79
N ARG A 144 4.57 -15.62 2.54
CA ARG A 144 3.71 -16.49 3.35
C ARG A 144 3.37 -15.81 4.68
N VAL A 145 2.08 -15.75 5.02
CA VAL A 145 1.59 -15.18 6.28
C VAL A 145 0.69 -16.18 7.00
N ASP A 146 1.09 -16.53 8.22
CA ASP A 146 0.37 -17.44 9.08
C ASP A 146 -0.91 -16.80 9.64
N GLN A 147 -2.01 -17.55 9.54
CA GLN A 147 -3.32 -17.19 10.05
C GLN A 147 -3.54 -17.75 11.45
N ASP A 148 -4.51 -17.18 12.17
CA ASP A 148 -4.79 -17.59 13.55
C ASP A 148 -5.48 -18.97 13.64
N ASP A 149 -6.04 -19.47 12.54
CA ASP A 149 -6.66 -20.80 12.43
C ASP A 149 -5.65 -21.91 12.07
N GLY A 150 -4.35 -21.59 12.04
CA GLY A 150 -3.28 -22.51 11.68
C GLY A 150 -3.07 -22.71 10.19
N THR A 151 -3.85 -22.04 9.33
CA THR A 151 -3.60 -22.00 7.89
C THR A 151 -2.55 -20.94 7.55
N SER A 152 -2.00 -21.00 6.33
CA SER A 152 -1.14 -19.95 5.79
C SER A 152 -1.71 -19.46 4.47
N VAL A 153 -1.57 -18.16 4.21
CA VAL A 153 -1.95 -17.57 2.93
C VAL A 153 -0.75 -16.81 2.35
N TYR A 154 -0.71 -16.70 1.03
CA TYR A 154 0.29 -15.88 0.35
C TYR A 154 -0.29 -14.50 0.06
N VAL A 155 0.47 -13.47 0.40
CA VAL A 155 0.08 -12.06 0.20
C VAL A 155 1.16 -11.32 -0.57
N ASN A 156 0.73 -10.34 -1.36
CA ASN A 156 1.64 -9.48 -2.10
C ASN A 156 2.12 -8.34 -1.21
N VAL A 157 3.43 -8.11 -1.22
CA VAL A 157 4.09 -7.01 -0.52
C VAL A 157 5.11 -6.36 -1.45
N TYR A 158 5.31 -5.05 -1.32
CA TYR A 158 6.41 -4.39 -1.99
C TYR A 158 7.69 -4.57 -1.17
N CYS A 159 8.69 -5.19 -1.76
CA CYS A 159 10.01 -5.34 -1.17
C CYS A 159 10.96 -4.28 -1.72
N ASP A 160 11.51 -3.46 -0.83
CA ASP A 160 12.63 -2.59 -1.14
C ASP A 160 13.95 -3.33 -0.86
N MET A 161 14.66 -3.65 -1.94
CA MET A 161 15.89 -4.44 -1.94
C MET A 161 17.16 -3.57 -2.07
N GLN A 162 17.03 -2.24 -2.11
CA GLN A 162 18.17 -1.32 -2.19
C GLN A 162 18.87 -1.17 -0.84
N ASP A 163 20.14 -0.75 -0.85
CA ASP A 163 20.95 -0.39 0.32
C ASP A 163 20.90 -1.41 1.49
N GLU A 164 21.40 -2.63 1.27
CA GLU A 164 21.30 -3.75 2.23
C GLU A 164 19.83 -4.08 2.57
N GLY A 165 19.01 -4.14 1.52
CA GLY A 165 17.56 -4.19 1.63
C GLY A 165 16.95 -5.55 2.03
N GLY A 166 15.67 -5.71 1.71
CA GLY A 166 14.79 -6.72 2.31
C GLY A 166 13.68 -6.09 3.15
N TRP A 167 13.42 -4.81 2.95
CA TRP A 167 12.40 -4.06 3.68
C TRP A 167 11.03 -4.33 3.09
N THR A 168 10.07 -4.66 3.95
CA THR A 168 8.65 -4.72 3.58
C THR A 168 8.07 -3.31 3.69
N VAL A 169 7.70 -2.72 2.54
CA VAL A 169 7.07 -1.39 2.50
C VAL A 169 5.57 -1.55 2.74
N PHE A 170 5.01 -0.75 3.64
CA PHE A 170 3.58 -0.82 3.98
C PHE A 170 2.80 0.48 3.80
N GLN A 171 3.51 1.59 3.68
CA GLN A 171 2.94 2.87 3.30
C GLN A 171 3.89 3.52 2.32
N ARG A 172 3.34 4.04 1.23
CA ARG A 172 4.03 4.94 0.31
C ARG A 172 3.08 6.04 -0.12
N LYS A 173 3.54 7.27 -0.10
CA LYS A 173 2.89 8.41 -0.74
C LYS A 173 3.90 9.06 -1.68
N SER A 174 3.70 8.87 -2.98
CA SER A 174 4.44 9.46 -4.10
C SER A 174 3.43 10.01 -5.12
N GLY A 175 3.22 11.33 -5.15
CA GLY A 175 2.26 11.97 -6.06
C GLY A 175 0.80 11.97 -5.59
N GLU A 176 -0.14 12.22 -6.51
CA GLU A 176 -1.54 12.58 -6.22
C GLU A 176 -2.58 11.45 -6.43
N ALA A 177 -2.17 10.29 -6.96
CA ALA A 177 -3.09 9.31 -7.55
C ALA A 177 -4.06 8.60 -6.57
N VAL A 178 -3.75 8.54 -5.27
CA VAL A 178 -4.60 7.87 -4.28
C VAL A 178 -4.79 8.76 -3.06
N GLY A 179 -6.07 9.02 -2.73
CA GLY A 179 -6.46 9.71 -1.51
C GLY A 179 -6.40 8.81 -0.28
N PHE A 180 -5.83 9.33 0.81
CA PHE A 180 -5.73 8.66 2.11
C PHE A 180 -6.89 9.00 3.07
N ASN A 181 -7.87 9.78 2.62
CA ASN A 181 -9.10 10.03 3.36
C ASN A 181 -10.04 8.81 3.29
N ARG A 182 -9.69 7.75 4.02
CA ARG A 182 -10.28 6.41 3.89
C ARG A 182 -10.94 5.95 5.18
N SER A 183 -11.90 5.03 5.04
CA SER A 183 -12.69 4.49 6.15
C SER A 183 -11.86 3.60 7.07
N TRP A 184 -12.38 3.28 8.27
CA TRP A 184 -11.75 2.31 9.16
C TRP A 184 -11.54 0.95 8.49
N THR A 185 -12.55 0.50 7.75
CA THR A 185 -12.50 -0.75 7.00
C THR A 185 -11.37 -0.73 5.96
N ASP A 186 -11.22 0.35 5.21
CA ASP A 186 -10.19 0.45 4.17
C ASP A 186 -8.81 0.38 4.78
N TYR A 187 -8.58 1.10 5.88
CA TYR A 187 -7.29 1.07 6.57
C TYR A 187 -7.00 -0.30 7.17
N LYS A 188 -8.02 -1.08 7.52
CA LYS A 188 -7.84 -2.48 7.92
C LYS A 188 -7.38 -3.37 6.77
N VAL A 189 -8.06 -3.27 5.63
CA VAL A 189 -7.85 -4.17 4.48
C VAL A 189 -6.63 -3.77 3.64
N GLY A 190 -6.40 -2.48 3.45
CA GLY A 190 -5.39 -1.94 2.52
C GLY A 190 -6.03 -1.23 1.31
N PHE A 191 -5.30 -0.31 0.71
CA PHE A 191 -5.74 0.45 -0.48
C PHE A 191 -4.55 1.06 -1.27
N GLY A 192 -4.82 1.61 -2.44
CA GLY A 192 -3.83 2.21 -3.36
C GLY A 192 -3.25 1.27 -4.43
N SER A 193 -2.01 1.48 -4.84
CA SER A 193 -1.28 0.62 -5.80
C SER A 193 0.20 0.64 -5.47
N PHE A 194 0.87 -0.51 -5.57
CA PHE A 194 2.31 -0.63 -5.33
C PHE A 194 3.16 0.20 -6.31
N ASP A 195 2.60 0.53 -7.47
CA ASP A 195 3.23 1.39 -8.49
C ASP A 195 3.23 2.88 -8.07
N HIS A 196 2.36 3.26 -7.12
CA HIS A 196 2.15 4.64 -6.66
C HIS A 196 1.96 4.71 -5.13
N ASN A 197 0.90 5.39 -4.70
CA ASN A 197 0.50 5.54 -3.32
C ASN A 197 -0.19 4.26 -2.84
N PHE A 198 0.20 3.71 -1.70
CA PHE A 198 -0.54 2.59 -1.11
C PHE A 198 -0.44 2.54 0.41
N TRP A 199 -1.37 1.77 0.97
CA TRP A 199 -1.43 1.34 2.36
C TRP A 199 -1.67 -0.17 2.40
N LEU A 200 -0.80 -0.92 3.06
CA LEU A 200 -0.82 -2.38 3.04
C LEU A 200 -2.01 -3.01 3.80
N GLY A 201 -2.56 -2.28 4.78
CA GLY A 201 -3.65 -2.77 5.63
C GLY A 201 -3.20 -3.14 7.05
N LEU A 202 -3.95 -2.68 8.05
CA LEU A 202 -3.65 -2.91 9.47
C LEU A 202 -3.78 -4.38 9.87
N ASP A 203 -4.71 -5.13 9.27
CA ASP A 203 -4.87 -6.56 9.57
C ASP A 203 -3.64 -7.36 9.12
N LEU A 204 -3.09 -7.03 7.96
CA LEU A 204 -1.89 -7.67 7.46
C LEU A 204 -0.66 -7.24 8.26
N LEU A 205 -0.53 -5.95 8.55
CA LEU A 205 0.56 -5.43 9.40
C LEU A 205 0.60 -6.07 10.77
N HIS A 206 -0.56 -6.23 11.41
CA HIS A 206 -0.66 -6.95 12.68
C HIS A 206 -0.15 -8.38 12.55
N LYS A 207 -0.63 -9.14 11.56
CA LYS A 207 -0.22 -10.53 11.35
C LYS A 207 1.28 -10.67 11.06
N MET A 208 1.85 -9.76 10.27
CA MET A 208 3.27 -9.79 9.90
C MET A 208 4.20 -9.33 11.02
N THR A 209 3.72 -8.57 12.01
CA THR A 209 4.56 -7.98 13.07
C THR A 209 4.22 -8.46 14.48
N LYS A 210 3.23 -9.36 14.63
CA LYS A 210 2.82 -9.90 15.95
C LYS A 210 3.89 -10.75 16.62
N SER A 211 4.79 -11.35 15.84
CA SER A 211 5.82 -12.27 16.31
C SER A 211 7.15 -11.98 15.64
N GLY A 212 8.23 -11.90 16.42
CA GLY A 212 9.55 -11.55 15.94
C GLY A 212 9.97 -10.15 16.35
N VAL A 213 11.15 -9.74 15.90
CA VAL A 213 11.71 -8.41 16.16
C VAL A 213 11.82 -7.68 14.83
N TYR A 214 11.26 -6.48 14.79
CA TYR A 214 11.24 -5.65 13.60
C TYR A 214 11.79 -4.27 13.88
N ILE A 215 12.52 -3.74 12.91
CA ILE A 215 12.88 -2.33 12.85
C ILE A 215 11.93 -1.67 11.87
N LEU A 216 11.31 -0.56 12.27
CA LEU A 216 10.59 0.33 11.37
C LEU A 216 11.51 1.47 10.95
N ARG A 217 11.52 1.77 9.65
CA ARG A 217 12.13 2.94 9.05
C ARG A 217 11.06 3.78 8.38
N ILE A 218 11.15 5.09 8.60
CA ILE A 218 10.30 6.08 7.96
C ILE A 218 11.21 6.98 7.15
N ASP A 219 11.03 7.01 5.83
CA ASP A 219 11.73 7.90 4.92
C ASP A 219 10.81 9.06 4.53
N VAL A 220 11.33 10.29 4.60
CA VAL A 220 10.66 11.48 4.12
C VAL A 220 11.60 12.22 3.18
N HIS A 221 11.13 12.45 1.96
CA HIS A 221 11.82 13.29 1.00
C HIS A 221 11.08 14.62 0.90
N GLY A 222 11.69 15.64 1.47
CA GLY A 222 11.17 17.00 1.50
C GLY A 222 12.11 17.90 2.28
N CYS A 223 11.94 19.21 2.18
CA CYS A 223 12.72 20.16 2.96
C CYS A 223 14.20 20.27 2.50
N ASP A 224 14.44 20.17 1.18
CA ASP A 224 15.75 20.26 0.52
C ASP A 224 16.73 19.11 0.81
N LYS A 225 16.28 18.04 1.50
CA LYS A 225 17.06 16.82 1.76
C LYS A 225 16.16 15.58 1.98
N MET A 226 16.77 14.40 2.02
CA MET A 226 16.13 13.18 2.51
C MET A 226 16.42 13.04 4.00
N GLU A 227 15.39 12.72 4.78
CA GLU A 227 15.46 12.50 6.23
C GLU A 227 14.80 11.17 6.57
N PHE A 228 15.30 10.49 7.60
CA PHE A 228 14.70 9.23 8.05
C PHE A 228 14.65 9.10 9.57
N ALA A 229 13.72 8.29 10.05
CA ALA A 229 13.60 7.90 11.46
C ALA A 229 13.59 6.37 11.59
N ILE A 230 14.23 5.87 12.65
CA ILE A 230 14.32 4.44 12.96
C ILE A 230 13.65 4.15 14.30
N PHE A 231 12.86 3.09 14.33
CA PHE A 231 12.06 2.62 15.45
C PHE A 231 12.40 1.15 15.70
N LYS A 232 12.88 0.82 16.90
CA LYS A 232 13.23 -0.56 17.27
C LYS A 232 12.03 -1.26 17.91
N ASN A 233 11.97 -2.59 17.80
CA ASN A 233 10.89 -3.41 18.36
C ASN A 233 9.50 -2.96 17.87
N PHE A 234 9.42 -2.63 16.58
CA PHE A 234 8.18 -2.28 15.93
C PHE A 234 7.21 -3.45 15.96
N ARG A 235 5.98 -3.19 16.40
CA ARG A 235 4.86 -4.12 16.24
C ARG A 235 3.56 -3.36 16.09
N MET A 236 2.64 -3.95 15.34
CA MET A 236 1.26 -3.49 15.26
C MET A 236 0.39 -4.37 16.14
N GLU A 237 -0.30 -3.77 17.12
CA GLU A 237 -1.24 -4.52 17.96
C GLU A 237 -2.52 -4.90 17.18
N GLY A 238 -3.34 -5.76 17.77
CA GLY A 238 -4.52 -6.31 17.09
C GLY A 238 -5.75 -5.40 17.08
N PRO A 239 -6.85 -5.87 16.45
CA PRO A 239 -8.10 -5.11 16.35
C PRO A 239 -8.72 -4.74 17.71
N ARG A 240 -8.51 -5.57 18.75
CA ARG A 240 -9.04 -5.36 20.11
C ARG A 240 -8.48 -4.11 20.79
N THR A 241 -7.28 -3.69 20.42
CA THR A 241 -6.66 -2.45 20.95
C THR A 241 -6.75 -1.30 19.95
N ASN A 242 -7.49 -1.47 18.84
CA ASN A 242 -7.54 -0.55 17.71
C ASN A 242 -6.16 -0.34 17.06
N TYR A 243 -5.43 -1.43 16.86
CA TYR A 243 -4.14 -1.45 16.16
C TYR A 243 -3.14 -0.44 16.72
N VAL A 244 -2.86 -0.49 18.02
CA VAL A 244 -1.86 0.40 18.64
C VAL A 244 -0.50 0.22 17.97
N PHE A 245 0.13 1.32 17.54
CA PHE A 245 1.52 1.34 17.10
C PHE A 245 2.44 1.23 18.30
N LYS A 246 3.22 0.15 18.38
CA LYS A 246 4.23 -0.08 19.41
C LYS A 246 5.64 -0.05 18.82
N SER A 247 6.55 0.56 19.58
CA SER A 247 7.98 0.61 19.31
C SER A 247 8.68 1.03 20.59
N ASP A 248 9.96 0.70 20.71
CA ASP A 248 10.84 1.38 21.64
C ASP A 248 10.98 2.84 21.20
N SER A 249 10.93 3.76 22.15
CA SER A 249 10.98 5.19 21.86
C SER A 249 12.41 5.64 21.55
N ALA A 250 12.74 5.80 20.27
CA ALA A 250 14.02 6.38 19.84
C ALA A 250 13.92 7.17 18.51
N CYS A 251 13.18 8.28 18.48
CA CYS A 251 13.16 9.17 17.31
C CYS A 251 13.23 10.67 17.67
N ARG A 252 13.95 11.03 18.75
CA ARG A 252 14.10 12.42 19.22
C ARG A 252 15.09 13.26 18.38
N HIS A 253 15.07 13.17 17.05
CA HIS A 253 15.96 13.95 16.20
C HIS A 253 15.25 14.49 14.95
N GLY A 254 15.60 15.73 14.59
CA GLY A 254 15.26 16.33 13.30
C GLY A 254 13.77 16.58 13.09
N VAL A 255 13.34 16.37 11.85
CA VAL A 255 12.02 16.78 11.35
C VAL A 255 10.84 15.97 11.93
N PHE A 256 11.12 14.88 12.66
CA PHE A 256 10.17 13.92 13.21
C PHE A 256 9.88 14.10 14.72
N TYR A 257 10.28 15.23 15.30
CA TYR A 257 10.43 15.40 16.76
C TYR A 257 9.21 15.00 17.62
N ASN A 258 7.98 15.19 17.14
CA ASN A 258 6.78 14.83 17.89
C ASN A 258 6.12 13.52 17.44
N LEU A 259 6.61 12.88 16.38
CA LEU A 259 6.05 11.62 15.88
C LEU A 259 6.16 10.52 16.94
N CYS A 260 7.31 10.44 17.63
CA CYS A 260 7.52 9.51 18.73
C CYS A 260 6.52 9.72 19.85
N ASP A 261 6.43 10.98 20.28
CA ASP A 261 5.69 11.36 21.46
C ASP A 261 4.20 11.34 21.22
N CYS A 262 3.73 11.31 19.96
CA CYS A 262 2.33 11.40 19.61
C CYS A 262 1.76 10.15 18.94
N ALA A 263 2.55 9.39 18.18
CA ALA A 263 2.09 8.19 17.48
C ALA A 263 2.39 6.90 18.25
N VAL A 264 3.55 6.80 18.92
CA VAL A 264 3.91 5.58 19.65
C VAL A 264 2.98 5.40 20.85
N ASN A 265 2.48 4.17 21.01
CA ASN A 265 1.45 3.76 21.96
C ASN A 265 0.06 4.40 21.75
N ALA A 266 -0.18 5.08 20.64
CA ALA A 266 -1.51 5.61 20.32
C ALA A 266 -2.34 4.56 19.55
N PRO A 267 -3.66 4.49 19.75
CA PRO A 267 -4.56 3.71 18.90
C PRO A 267 -4.68 4.36 17.52
N PHE A 268 -5.03 3.57 16.51
CA PHE A 268 -5.35 4.08 15.18
C PHE A 268 -6.73 4.76 15.19
N SER A 269 -6.87 5.79 14.37
CA SER A 269 -8.14 6.48 14.12
C SER A 269 -8.34 6.79 12.64
N THR A 270 -9.60 6.90 12.23
CA THR A 270 -10.05 7.34 10.91
C THR A 270 -11.14 8.40 11.08
N TYR A 271 -11.80 8.83 10.01
CA TYR A 271 -12.91 9.80 10.13
C TYR A 271 -14.18 9.18 10.72
N ASP A 272 -14.36 7.86 10.57
CA ASP A 272 -15.54 7.08 10.97
C ASP A 272 -15.32 6.23 12.23
N LYS A 273 -14.09 6.12 12.75
CA LYS A 273 -13.80 5.42 14.01
C LYS A 273 -12.72 6.11 14.84
N ASN A 274 -12.96 6.16 16.16
CA ASN A 274 -12.05 6.73 17.16
C ASN A 274 -11.62 8.17 16.83
N THR A 275 -12.61 9.06 16.63
CA THR A 275 -12.45 10.44 16.16
C THR A 275 -11.69 11.35 17.13
N TYR A 276 -10.43 11.02 17.44
CA TYR A 276 -9.48 12.02 17.90
C TYR A 276 -9.39 13.10 16.83
N ARG A 277 -9.46 14.37 17.24
CA ARG A 277 -9.59 15.55 16.34
C ARG A 277 -8.59 15.59 15.17
N GLY A 278 -7.48 14.87 15.26
CA GLY A 278 -6.46 14.72 14.22
C GLY A 278 -7.00 14.14 12.91
N SER A 279 -7.54 12.92 12.89
CA SER A 279 -7.84 12.19 11.64
C SER A 279 -8.91 12.86 10.78
N VAL A 280 -9.92 13.46 11.43
CA VAL A 280 -11.00 14.21 10.74
C VAL A 280 -10.45 15.49 10.11
N ALA A 281 -9.62 16.24 10.84
CA ALA A 281 -9.15 17.54 10.39
C ALA A 281 -8.13 17.44 9.25
N VAL A 282 -7.26 16.42 9.27
CA VAL A 282 -6.22 16.23 8.23
C VAL A 282 -6.66 15.25 7.13
N LYS A 283 -7.92 14.78 7.18
CA LYS A 283 -8.52 13.88 6.19
C LYS A 283 -7.67 12.63 5.90
N ALA A 284 -7.16 11.99 6.95
CA ALA A 284 -6.40 10.75 6.84
C ALA A 284 -6.41 9.94 8.14
N GLY A 285 -6.28 8.62 8.04
CA GLY A 285 -6.18 7.74 9.20
C GLY A 285 -4.77 7.70 9.78
N TRP A 286 -4.64 7.70 11.10
CA TRP A 286 -3.33 7.74 11.78
C TRP A 286 -3.35 7.31 13.24
N TRP A 287 -2.17 7.06 13.81
CA TRP A 287 -1.97 6.90 15.25
C TRP A 287 -1.72 8.26 15.90
N SER A 288 -2.60 8.71 16.79
CA SER A 288 -2.47 10.03 17.41
C SER A 288 -2.99 10.08 18.84
N LYS A 289 -2.17 10.62 19.75
CA LYS A 289 -2.60 11.09 21.09
C LYS A 289 -2.40 12.60 21.30
N CYS A 290 -1.87 13.32 20.31
CA CYS A 290 -1.66 14.78 20.36
C CYS A 290 -2.58 15.57 19.41
N GLY A 291 -3.61 14.94 18.84
CA GLY A 291 -4.56 15.65 17.97
C GLY A 291 -3.92 16.18 16.69
N LEU A 292 -4.06 17.49 16.45
CA LEU A 292 -3.55 18.20 15.24
C LEU A 292 -2.04 18.42 15.24
N ASP A 293 -1.40 18.34 16.41
CA ASP A 293 0.04 18.50 16.50
C ASP A 293 0.77 17.26 15.98
N THR A 294 0.11 16.09 15.94
CA THR A 294 0.71 14.85 15.45
C THR A 294 1.04 14.93 13.95
N ILE A 295 2.30 14.68 13.60
CA ILE A 295 2.70 14.44 12.20
C ILE A 295 1.99 13.18 11.68
N ASN A 296 1.20 13.34 10.61
CA ASN A 296 0.49 12.29 9.92
C ASN A 296 1.04 12.14 8.48
N LEU A 297 1.71 11.03 8.20
CA LEU A 297 2.33 10.79 6.89
C LEU A 297 1.33 10.36 5.81
N ASN A 298 0.11 9.99 6.22
CA ASN A 298 -1.00 9.71 5.32
C ASN A 298 -1.73 10.98 4.88
N ALA A 299 -1.56 12.10 5.58
CA ALA A 299 -2.14 13.38 5.18
C ALA A 299 -1.16 14.19 4.32
N ASP A 300 -1.63 15.30 3.76
CA ASP A 300 -0.75 16.28 3.13
C ASP A 300 0.24 16.81 4.15
N LEU A 301 1.51 16.87 3.74
CA LEU A 301 2.63 17.13 4.62
C LEU A 301 3.49 18.24 4.02
N TYR A 302 3.89 19.17 4.86
CA TYR A 302 4.58 20.38 4.47
C TYR A 302 5.81 20.60 5.36
N CYS A 303 6.88 21.06 4.74
CA CYS A 303 8.10 21.50 5.39
C CYS A 303 7.95 22.96 5.81
N SER A 304 7.77 23.19 7.12
CA SER A 304 7.76 24.54 7.69
C SER A 304 9.17 24.94 8.10
N VAL A 305 9.66 26.07 7.58
CA VAL A 305 10.91 26.66 8.02
C VAL A 305 10.74 27.29 9.40
N THR A 306 11.64 26.97 10.32
CA THR A 306 11.81 27.69 11.59
C THR A 306 13.21 28.28 11.59
N ILE A 307 13.28 29.61 11.68
CA ILE A 307 14.55 30.31 11.83
C ILE A 307 14.98 30.14 13.28
N SER A 308 16.12 29.46 13.50
CA SER A 308 16.69 29.33 14.84
C SER A 308 17.03 30.72 15.36
N ARG A 309 16.44 31.12 16.49
CA ARG A 309 16.81 32.37 17.19
C ARG A 309 18.19 32.27 17.85
N PHE A 310 18.70 31.06 18.04
CA PHE A 310 19.93 30.79 18.79
C PHE A 310 21.14 30.48 17.89
N THR A 311 20.90 30.08 16.64
CA THR A 311 21.95 29.81 15.64
C THR A 311 21.64 30.57 14.35
N PRO A 312 22.04 31.84 14.25
CA PRO A 312 21.85 32.64 13.03
C PRO A 312 22.49 31.93 11.82
N GLY A 313 21.71 31.72 10.75
CA GLY A 313 22.14 31.02 9.54
C GLY A 313 21.79 29.53 9.47
N GLN A 314 21.28 28.91 10.54
CA GLN A 314 20.71 27.57 10.48
C GLN A 314 19.20 27.61 10.20
N THR A 315 18.82 27.09 9.03
CA THR A 315 17.43 26.81 8.67
C THR A 315 17.04 25.44 9.23
N ASN A 316 16.15 25.41 10.21
CA ASN A 316 15.56 24.17 10.70
C ASN A 316 14.22 23.93 10.02
N TYR A 317 13.97 22.69 9.62
CA TYR A 317 12.69 22.29 9.05
C TYR A 317 11.92 21.45 10.05
N MET A 318 10.61 21.62 10.06
CA MET A 318 9.69 20.74 10.79
C MET A 318 8.58 20.30 9.85
N LEU A 319 8.17 19.03 9.97
CA LEU A 319 7.02 18.52 9.24
C LEU A 319 5.73 18.99 9.90
N LYS A 320 4.77 19.42 9.08
CA LYS A 320 3.43 19.82 9.52
C LYS A 320 2.38 19.35 8.54
N ASN A 321 1.20 19.02 9.03
CA ASN A 321 0.02 18.74 8.21
C ASN A 321 -0.80 19.99 7.87
N THR A 322 -0.26 21.18 8.14
CA THR A 322 -0.86 22.47 7.82
C THR A 322 0.08 23.27 6.93
N GLN A 323 -0.46 23.77 5.83
CA GLN A 323 0.27 24.65 4.92
C GLN A 323 0.42 26.05 5.55
N SER A 324 1.60 26.63 5.40
CA SER A 324 1.87 28.04 5.70
C SER A 324 2.52 28.73 4.50
N ALA A 325 2.52 30.06 4.48
CA ALA A 325 2.99 30.85 3.33
C ALA A 325 4.42 30.50 2.86
N ASN A 326 5.28 30.01 3.77
CA ASN A 326 6.67 29.67 3.49
C ASN A 326 6.93 28.15 3.50
N SER A 327 5.90 27.32 3.49
CA SER A 327 6.05 25.87 3.56
C SER A 327 6.13 25.22 2.18
N LYS A 328 7.06 24.28 2.01
CA LYS A 328 7.19 23.48 0.79
C LYS A 328 6.45 22.15 0.95
N PRO A 329 5.74 21.64 -0.07
CA PRO A 329 5.10 20.34 0.02
C PRO A 329 6.14 19.21 0.11
N VAL A 330 5.84 18.20 0.90
CA VAL A 330 6.57 16.93 0.92
C VAL A 330 6.01 16.06 -0.20
N ILE A 331 6.88 15.65 -1.12
CA ILE A 331 6.48 14.94 -2.33
C ILE A 331 6.55 13.42 -2.18
N TYR A 332 7.29 12.93 -1.19
CA TYR A 332 7.46 11.51 -0.96
C TYR A 332 7.57 11.16 0.53
N THR A 333 6.77 10.18 0.97
CA THR A 333 6.91 9.51 2.27
C THR A 333 6.81 8.00 2.08
N GLU A 334 7.60 7.26 2.86
CA GLU A 334 7.56 5.80 2.86
C GLU A 334 7.77 5.25 4.28
N MET A 335 6.95 4.29 4.67
CA MET A 335 7.15 3.52 5.90
C MET A 335 7.40 2.05 5.54
N LYS A 336 8.46 1.49 6.11
CA LYS A 336 8.89 0.12 5.82
C LYS A 336 9.49 -0.54 7.05
N PHE A 337 9.35 -1.86 7.15
CA PHE A 337 9.90 -2.62 8.27
C PHE A 337 10.79 -3.77 7.81
N LEU A 338 11.80 -4.07 8.62
CA LEU A 338 12.78 -5.13 8.39
C LEU A 338 12.77 -6.09 9.57
N SER A 339 12.69 -7.39 9.28
CA SER A 339 12.88 -8.44 10.29
C SER A 339 14.36 -8.54 10.65
N THR A 340 14.69 -8.51 11.94
CA THR A 340 16.08 -8.56 12.44
C THR A 340 16.46 -9.93 12.97
#